data_AF-A0A961GIH1-F1
#
_entry.id   AF-A0A961GIH1-F1
#
_cell.length_a   1.000
_cell.length_b   1.000
_cell.length_c   1.000
_cell.angle_alpha   90.00
_cell.angle_beta   90.00
_cell.angle_gamma   90.00
#
_symmetry.space_group_name_H-M   'P 1'
#
loop_
_entity.id
_entity.type
_entity.pdbx_description
1 polymer ?
#
loop_
_entity_poly.entity_id
_entity_poly.type
_entity_poly.pdbx_seq_one_letter_code
_entity_poly.pdbx_strand_id
1 'polypeptide(L)'
;MTVRELSFRMRDINAPIAGSGITEIEMGRRGVSVDQLTAFATALDTSVLALLTPCTDDPEREAILSGSLPETARNLYLWLRGERSLVDKIIDDEARNAWLGRTVPSWTWYSENKD
;
A
#
# COMPACT_ATOMS: atom_id res chain seq x y z
N MET A 1 -15.40 -13.54 5.18
CA MET A 1 -14.39 -14.62 5.21
C MET A 1 -13.92 -14.78 6.64
N THR A 2 -13.75 -16.01 7.12
CA THR A 2 -13.26 -16.31 8.47
C THR A 2 -11.73 -16.44 8.50
N VAL A 3 -11.11 -16.31 9.68
CA VAL A 3 -9.67 -16.56 9.88
C VAL A 3 -9.25 -17.96 9.39
N ARG A 4 -10.11 -18.96 9.59
CA ARG A 4 -9.89 -20.33 9.13
C ARG A 4 -9.85 -20.42 7.61
N GLU A 5 -10.82 -19.79 6.94
CA GLU A 5 -10.88 -19.73 5.47
C GLU A 5 -9.66 -19.01 4.90
N LEU A 6 -9.26 -17.88 5.50
CA LEU A 6 -8.07 -17.15 5.07
C LEU A 6 -6.80 -18.00 5.27
N SER A 7 -6.63 -18.65 6.43
CA SER A 7 -5.48 -19.54 6.65
C SER A 7 -5.42 -20.68 5.63
N PHE A 8 -6.57 -21.19 5.16
CA PHE A 8 -6.62 -22.18 4.10
C PHE A 8 -6.18 -21.59 2.75
N ARG A 9 -6.76 -20.45 2.33
CA ARG A 9 -6.36 -19.76 1.08
C ARG A 9 -4.89 -19.41 1.04
N MET A 10 -4.33 -18.94 2.16
CA MET A 10 -2.91 -18.62 2.28
C MET A 10 -2.01 -19.85 2.02
N ARG A 11 -2.45 -21.07 2.40
CA ARG A 11 -1.71 -22.30 2.06
C ARG A 11 -1.80 -22.63 0.57
N ASP A 12 -2.99 -22.48 -0.02
CA ASP A 12 -3.21 -22.77 -1.45
C ASP A 12 -2.34 -21.91 -2.37
N ILE A 13 -2.00 -20.68 -1.95
CA ILE A 13 -1.10 -19.78 -2.69
C ILE A 13 0.38 -19.90 -2.26
N ASN A 14 0.75 -20.98 -1.57
CA ASN A 14 2.11 -21.25 -1.08
C ASN A 14 2.69 -20.19 -0.12
N ALA A 15 1.83 -19.49 0.64
CA ALA A 15 2.21 -18.49 1.65
C ALA A 15 1.61 -18.84 3.03
N PRO A 16 1.93 -20.03 3.60
CA PRO A 16 1.23 -20.55 4.76
C PRO A 16 1.36 -19.62 5.98
N ILE A 17 0.21 -19.28 6.56
CA ILE A 17 0.15 -18.55 7.84
C ILE A 17 -0.89 -19.25 8.74
N ALA A 18 -0.51 -19.48 10.00
CA ALA A 18 -1.42 -20.06 10.98
C ALA A 18 -2.56 -19.09 11.32
N GLY A 19 -3.73 -19.62 11.67
CA GLY A 19 -4.88 -18.80 12.08
C GLY A 19 -4.57 -17.87 13.25
N SER A 20 -3.82 -18.35 14.25
CA SER A 20 -3.33 -17.49 15.34
C SER A 20 -2.47 -16.33 14.84
N GLY A 21 -1.62 -16.56 13.83
CA GLY A 21 -0.81 -15.52 13.20
C GLY A 21 -1.65 -14.45 12.50
N ILE A 22 -2.73 -14.85 11.81
CA ILE A 22 -3.70 -13.90 11.24
C ILE A 22 -4.37 -13.09 12.35
N THR A 23 -4.84 -13.74 13.41
CA THR A 23 -5.47 -13.03 14.54
C THR A 23 -4.52 -12.03 15.20
N GLU A 24 -3.23 -12.36 15.36
CA GLU A 24 -2.24 -11.40 15.88
C GLU A 24 -2.04 -10.20 14.95
N ILE A 25 -2.10 -10.41 13.62
CA ILE A 25 -2.01 -9.34 12.62
C ILE A 25 -3.25 -8.45 12.66
N GLU A 26 -4.45 -9.02 12.66
CA GLU A 26 -5.72 -8.27 12.72
C GLU A 26 -5.83 -7.43 13.99
N MET A 27 -5.27 -7.92 15.10
CA MET A 27 -5.24 -7.20 16.37
C MET A 27 -4.06 -6.22 16.50
N GLY A 28 -3.25 -6.05 15.45
CA GLY A 28 -2.12 -5.12 15.42
C GLY A 28 -0.96 -5.51 16.33
N ARG A 29 -0.94 -6.73 16.88
CA ARG A 29 0.14 -7.23 17.76
C ARG A 29 1.33 -7.76 16.97
N ARG A 30 1.13 -8.02 15.67
CA ARG A 30 2.17 -8.51 14.76
C ARG A 30 2.11 -7.76 13.43
N GLY A 31 3.26 -7.26 12.97
CA GLY A 31 3.41 -6.70 11.63
C GLY A 31 3.46 -7.78 10.53
N VAL A 32 3.28 -7.35 9.28
CA VAL A 32 3.39 -8.20 8.08
C VAL A 32 4.65 -7.87 7.29
N SER A 33 5.30 -8.87 6.70
CA SER A 33 6.34 -8.64 5.69
C SER A 33 5.72 -8.21 4.35
N VAL A 34 6.54 -7.69 3.43
CA VAL A 34 6.09 -7.33 2.07
C VAL A 34 5.53 -8.55 1.33
N ASP A 35 6.19 -9.71 1.43
CA ASP A 35 5.70 -10.96 0.83
C ASP A 35 4.36 -11.43 1.42
N GLN A 36 4.16 -11.21 2.71
CA GLN A 36 2.89 -11.52 3.35
C GLN A 36 1.79 -10.56 2.91
N LEU A 37 2.10 -9.28 2.74
CA LEU A 37 1.15 -8.28 2.25
C LEU A 37 0.66 -8.61 0.83
N THR A 38 1.55 -9.00 -0.08
CA THR A 38 1.19 -9.41 -1.44
C THR A 38 0.38 -10.72 -1.44
N ALA A 39 0.74 -11.67 -0.58
CA ALA A 39 -0.03 -12.90 -0.40
C ALA A 39 -1.43 -12.64 0.15
N PHE A 40 -1.59 -11.74 1.14
CA PHE A 40 -2.90 -11.34 1.64
C PHE A 40 -3.75 -10.67 0.54
N ALA A 41 -3.16 -9.76 -0.23
CA ALA A 41 -3.85 -9.12 -1.36
C ALA A 41 -4.40 -10.17 -2.33
N THR A 42 -3.57 -11.17 -2.66
CA THR A 42 -3.95 -12.29 -3.54
C THR A 42 -5.06 -13.16 -2.93
N ALA A 43 -4.93 -13.58 -1.66
CA ALA A 43 -5.92 -14.42 -0.98
C ALA A 43 -7.27 -13.72 -0.76
N LEU A 44 -7.26 -12.39 -0.67
CA LEU A 44 -8.42 -11.51 -0.51
C LEU A 44 -9.02 -11.05 -1.84
N ASP A 45 -8.43 -11.41 -2.97
CA ASP A 45 -8.83 -10.94 -4.31
C ASP A 45 -8.89 -9.40 -4.38
N THR A 46 -7.82 -8.75 -3.92
CA THR A 46 -7.69 -7.29 -3.90
C THR A 46 -6.27 -6.85 -4.27
N SER A 47 -6.06 -5.53 -4.40
CA SER A 47 -4.74 -4.97 -4.67
C SER A 47 -3.97 -4.68 -3.38
N VAL A 48 -2.64 -4.70 -3.44
CA VAL A 48 -1.78 -4.23 -2.35
C VAL A 48 -2.08 -2.77 -2.00
N LEU A 49 -2.38 -1.95 -3.02
CA LEU A 49 -2.78 -0.56 -2.84
C LEU A 49 -4.03 -0.44 -1.95
N ALA A 50 -5.04 -1.29 -2.16
CA ALA A 50 -6.25 -1.30 -1.35
C ALA A 50 -5.96 -1.66 0.12
N LEU A 51 -5.02 -2.58 0.38
CA LEU A 51 -4.62 -2.93 1.75
C LEU A 51 -3.79 -1.83 2.44
N LEU A 52 -3.03 -1.04 1.68
CA LEU A 52 -2.22 0.06 2.21
C LEU A 52 -3.00 1.38 2.34
N THR A 53 -4.09 1.53 1.60
CA THR A 53 -4.91 2.74 1.63
C THR A 53 -5.74 2.76 2.93
N PRO A 54 -5.77 3.89 3.66
CA PRO A 54 -6.62 4.02 4.85
C PRO A 54 -8.08 3.66 4.55
N CYS A 55 -8.65 2.77 5.36
CA CYS A 55 -10.05 2.36 5.23
C CYS A 55 -10.98 3.45 5.78
N THR A 56 -11.35 4.40 4.92
CA THR A 56 -12.28 5.48 5.22
C THR A 56 -13.01 5.93 3.96
N ASP A 57 -14.25 6.36 4.16
CA ASP A 57 -15.18 6.94 3.19
C ASP A 57 -15.05 8.47 3.09
N ASP A 58 -14.26 9.11 3.97
CA ASP A 58 -13.91 10.52 3.90
C ASP A 58 -12.45 10.70 3.41
N PRO A 59 -12.22 11.20 2.19
CA PRO A 59 -10.88 11.38 1.65
C PRO A 59 -10.04 12.43 2.39
N GLU A 60 -10.68 13.34 3.14
CA GLU A 60 -10.00 14.39 3.90
C GLU A 60 -9.73 13.97 5.35
N ARG A 61 -10.21 12.80 5.77
CA ARG A 61 -9.89 12.23 7.08
C ARG A 61 -8.39 12.02 7.20
N GLU A 62 -7.81 12.53 8.28
CA GLU A 62 -6.42 12.29 8.60
C GLU A 62 -6.17 10.84 8.99
N ALA A 63 -5.08 10.28 8.46
CA ALA A 63 -4.56 8.98 8.79
C ALA A 63 -3.03 9.04 8.88
N ILE A 64 -2.45 8.02 9.50
CA ILE A 64 -1.00 7.90 9.69
C ILE A 64 -0.60 6.51 9.23
N LEU A 65 0.37 6.43 8.33
CA LEU A 65 1.07 5.19 8.00
C LEU A 65 2.36 5.12 8.82
N SER A 66 2.84 3.92 9.10
CA SER A 66 4.09 3.72 9.84
C SER A 66 5.25 4.48 9.17
N GLY A 67 5.85 5.42 9.91
CA GLY A 67 6.95 6.25 9.42
C GLY A 67 6.53 7.50 8.62
N SER A 68 5.23 7.76 8.43
CA SER A 68 4.73 9.01 7.85
C SER A 68 4.34 10.03 8.92
N LEU A 69 4.21 11.29 8.52
CA LEU A 69 3.43 12.29 9.26
C LEU A 69 1.93 12.05 9.02
N PRO A 70 1.04 12.61 9.86
CA PRO A 70 -0.39 12.66 9.58
C PRO A 70 -0.66 13.34 8.23
N GLU A 71 -1.48 12.70 7.40
CA GLU A 71 -1.89 13.22 6.10
C GLU A 71 -3.34 12.80 5.81
N THR A 72 -3.97 13.48 4.86
CA THR A 72 -5.31 13.08 4.39
C THR A 72 -5.26 11.71 3.72
N ALA A 73 -6.33 10.92 3.85
CA ALA A 73 -6.46 9.64 3.14
C ALA A 73 -6.22 9.79 1.64
N ARG A 74 -6.67 10.91 1.03
CA ARG A 74 -6.39 11.27 -0.37
C ARG A 74 -4.90 11.41 -0.66
N ASN A 75 -4.16 12.18 0.14
CA ASN A 75 -2.73 12.39 -0.10
C ASN A 75 -1.93 11.11 0.09
N LEU A 76 -2.29 10.30 1.10
CA LEU A 76 -1.69 8.97 1.30
C LEU A 76 -1.95 8.06 0.10
N TYR A 77 -3.17 8.06 -0.46
CA TYR A 77 -3.50 7.29 -1.67
C TYR A 77 -2.67 7.73 -2.89
N LEU A 78 -2.56 9.04 -3.14
CA LEU A 78 -1.76 9.57 -4.25
C LEU A 78 -0.27 9.25 -4.06
N TRP A 79 0.22 9.28 -2.83
CA TRP A 79 1.59 8.89 -2.52
C TRP A 79 1.84 7.40 -2.75
N LEU A 80 0.94 6.53 -2.29
CA LEU A 80 1.03 5.08 -2.52
C LEU A 80 0.97 4.70 -4.01
N ARG A 81 0.29 5.52 -4.85
CA ARG A 81 0.28 5.37 -6.31
C ARG A 81 1.51 5.91 -7.01
N GLY A 82 2.36 6.64 -6.28
CA GLY A 82 3.53 7.29 -6.84
C GLY A 82 3.23 8.58 -7.62
N GLU A 83 2.06 9.17 -7.40
CA GLU A 83 1.59 10.37 -8.11
C GLU A 83 1.93 11.67 -7.37
N ARG A 84 2.13 11.60 -6.05
CA ARG A 84 2.38 12.78 -5.22
C ARG A 84 3.30 12.50 -4.04
N SER A 85 4.27 13.38 -3.79
CA SER A 85 5.08 13.33 -2.57
C SER A 85 4.25 13.73 -1.33
N LEU A 86 4.53 13.13 -0.16
CA LEU A 86 3.91 13.58 1.10
C LEU A 86 4.32 15.01 1.48
N VAL A 87 5.44 15.52 0.95
CA VAL A 87 5.92 16.89 1.18
C VAL A 87 5.69 17.81 -0.02
N ASP A 88 4.80 17.45 -0.93
CA ASP A 88 4.57 18.14 -2.21
C ASP A 88 4.28 19.64 -2.08
N LYS A 89 3.67 20.07 -0.97
CA LYS A 89 3.33 21.48 -0.70
C LYS A 89 4.54 22.38 -0.39
N ILE A 90 5.69 21.80 -0.05
CA ILE A 90 6.87 22.55 0.45
C ILE A 90 8.12 22.32 -0.40
N ILE A 91 8.03 21.54 -1.48
CA ILE A 91 9.12 21.28 -2.40
C ILE A 91 8.93 22.06 -3.71
N ASP A 92 10.04 22.43 -4.35
CA ASP A 92 10.04 23.04 -5.67
C ASP A 92 9.84 22.00 -6.80
N ASP A 93 9.76 22.49 -8.04
CA ASP A 93 9.53 21.66 -9.22
C ASP A 93 10.68 20.68 -9.49
N GLU A 94 11.92 21.07 -9.19
CA GLU A 94 13.10 20.22 -9.35
C GLU A 94 13.04 19.02 -8.39
N ALA A 95 12.79 19.27 -7.11
CA ALA A 95 12.63 18.22 -6.11
C ALA A 95 11.42 17.32 -6.39
N ARG A 96 10.32 17.87 -6.92
CA ARG A 96 9.14 17.10 -7.35
C ARG A 96 9.48 16.16 -8.50
N ASN A 97 10.16 16.65 -9.54
CA ASN A 97 10.61 15.84 -10.67
C ASN A 97 11.61 14.75 -10.24
N ALA A 98 12.54 15.08 -9.34
CA ALA A 98 13.47 14.11 -8.79
C ALA A 98 12.76 13.01 -7.97
N TRP A 99 11.69 13.35 -7.25
CA TRP A 99 10.86 12.37 -6.54
C TRP A 99 10.14 11.45 -7.53
N LEU A 100 9.45 11.99 -8.53
CA LEU A 100 8.78 11.20 -9.57
C LEU A 100 9.77 10.26 -10.27
N GLY A 101 10.97 10.75 -10.62
CA GLY A 101 12.07 9.99 -11.21
C GLY A 101 12.52 8.75 -10.43
N ARG A 102 12.36 8.74 -9.10
CA ARG A 102 12.69 7.60 -8.24
C ARG A 102 11.50 6.67 -8.00
N THR A 103 10.28 7.19 -8.12
CA THR A 103 9.06 6.50 -7.70
C THR A 103 8.45 5.67 -8.81
N VAL A 104 8.42 6.19 -10.05
CA VAL A 104 7.85 5.44 -11.17
C VAL A 104 8.94 4.68 -11.94
N PRO A 105 8.70 3.42 -12.32
CA PRO A 105 9.70 2.61 -13.02
C PRO A 105 10.20 3.27 -14.30
N SER A 106 11.48 3.10 -14.62
CA SER A 106 12.09 3.76 -15.78
C SER A 106 11.44 3.43 -17.13
N TRP A 107 10.68 2.33 -17.23
CA TRP A 107 9.98 1.96 -18.47
C TRP A 107 8.68 2.74 -18.72
N THR A 108 8.10 3.41 -17.72
CA THR A 108 6.86 4.21 -17.89
C THR A 108 7.12 5.54 -18.60
N TRP A 109 8.35 6.04 -18.58
CA TRP A 109 8.71 7.31 -19.24
C TRP A 109 8.83 7.20 -20.77
N TYR A 110 9.10 5.99 -21.27
CA TYR A 110 9.34 5.77 -22.70
C TYR A 110 8.06 5.50 -23.49
N SER A 111 6.95 5.17 -22.83
CA SER A 111 5.66 4.93 -23.49
C SER A 111 4.93 6.20 -23.91
N GLU A 112 5.29 7.37 -23.36
CA GLU A 112 4.62 8.66 -23.69
C GLU A 112 5.26 9.41 -24.87
N ASN A 113 6.37 8.92 -25.43
CA ASN A 113 7.11 9.57 -26.53
C ASN A 113 7.07 8.78 -27.85
N LYS A 114 6.07 7.92 -28.03
CA LYS A 114 5.79 7.24 -29.30
C LYS A 114 4.33 7.48 -29.71
N ASP A 115 4.03 8.71 -30.10
CA ASP A 115 2.96 9.06 -31.03
C ASP A 115 3.31 10.39 -31.73
#